data_AF-A0A399QWH1-F1
#
_entry.id   AF-A0A399QWH1-F1
#
_cell.length_a   1.000
_cell.length_b   1.000
_cell.length_c   1.000
_cell.angle_alpha   90.00
_cell.angle_beta   90.00
_cell.angle_gamma   90.00
#
_symmetry.space_group_name_H-M   'P 1'
#
loop_
_entity.id
_entity.type
_entity.pdbx_description
1 polymer ?
#
loop_
_entity_poly.entity_id
_entity_poly.type
_entity_poly.pdbx_seq_one_letter_code
_entity_poly.pdbx_strand_id
1 'polypeptide(L)'
;MSAVDTRAAALAGGVRPRRFGGWYAAEHRLLGIRAYLGTALATGIGSPYVYLYALGVGLATVVDRGTDANQALGVSFLVFVAPALLATSAMTVASEEFSYPIFGGFKWNPVFQAMNASPLSPAQIIDGQVIGVAIRMAPTCIAYFAFMLLFGAVPLGTGFLAIGAAVLTGMAIGVMLMAYVATLTQDTGQIAMVMRFVITPLSLFSGTFFPLTQFPVGLQWIGWISPLWHGTELGRVATYGMEEPLWLTVVHVAYLLLWLAVGWTLSRRVATRRLRA
;
A
#
# COMPACT_ATOMS: atom_id res chain seq x y z
N MET A 1 -0.21 -50.71 -6.31
CA MET A 1 -0.44 -49.47 -7.09
C MET A 1 0.78 -49.28 -7.98
N SER A 2 0.62 -49.23 -9.30
CA SER A 2 1.77 -49.14 -10.21
C SER A 2 2.37 -47.72 -10.17
N ALA A 3 3.65 -47.56 -10.54
CA ALA A 3 4.29 -46.25 -10.59
C ALA A 3 3.57 -45.25 -11.53
N VAL A 4 2.85 -45.77 -12.54
CA VAL A 4 2.01 -45.00 -13.46
C VAL A 4 0.75 -44.48 -12.75
N ASP A 5 0.11 -45.31 -11.92
CA ASP A 5 -1.07 -44.93 -11.14
C ASP A 5 -0.72 -43.86 -10.09
N THR A 6 0.43 -44.00 -9.43
CA THR A 6 0.92 -43.02 -8.45
C THR A 6 1.21 -41.67 -9.11
N ARG A 7 1.79 -41.67 -10.30
CA ARG A 7 2.04 -40.45 -11.08
C ARG A 7 0.74 -39.79 -11.56
N ALA A 8 -0.21 -40.58 -12.05
CA ALA A 8 -1.51 -40.09 -12.50
C ALA A 8 -2.32 -39.47 -11.34
N ALA A 9 -2.34 -40.12 -10.18
CA ALA A 9 -2.96 -39.61 -8.96
C ALA A 9 -2.30 -38.30 -8.47
N ALA A 10 -0.96 -38.22 -8.52
CA ALA A 10 -0.22 -37.01 -8.16
C ALA A 10 -0.53 -35.83 -9.12
N LEU A 11 -0.62 -36.09 -10.42
CA LEU A 11 -0.98 -35.08 -11.42
C LEU A 11 -2.44 -34.61 -11.25
N ALA A 12 -3.36 -35.54 -10.98
CA ALA A 12 -4.77 -35.22 -10.72
C ALA A 12 -4.95 -34.38 -9.44
N GLY A 13 -4.22 -34.72 -8.36
CA GLY A 13 -4.21 -33.94 -7.12
C GLY A 13 -3.67 -32.51 -7.28
N GLY A 14 -2.78 -32.28 -8.26
CA GLY A 14 -2.22 -30.97 -8.55
C GLY A 14 -3.12 -30.01 -9.31
N VAL A 15 -4.24 -30.45 -9.91
CA VAL A 15 -5.08 -29.60 -10.79
C VAL A 15 -5.74 -28.44 -10.04
N ARG A 16 -6.35 -28.71 -8.87
CA ARG A 16 -7.01 -27.68 -8.06
C ARG A 16 -6.04 -26.64 -7.48
N PRO A 17 -4.93 -27.03 -6.83
CA PRO A 17 -3.91 -26.08 -6.36
C PRO A 17 -3.31 -25.25 -7.50
N ARG A 18 -3.14 -25.81 -8.70
CA ARG A 18 -2.70 -25.07 -9.88
C ARG A 18 -3.69 -24.03 -10.39
N ARG A 19 -4.99 -24.21 -10.13
CA ARG A 19 -6.01 -23.23 -10.53
C ARG A 19 -6.20 -22.13 -9.49
N PHE A 20 -6.23 -22.49 -8.20
CA PHE A 20 -6.53 -21.56 -7.08
C PHE A 20 -5.30 -21.20 -6.25
N GLY A 21 -4.10 -21.47 -6.76
CA GLY A 21 -2.87 -21.38 -5.98
C GLY A 21 -2.57 -20.01 -5.39
N GLY A 22 -2.92 -18.93 -6.11
CA GLY A 22 -2.80 -17.57 -5.58
C GLY A 22 -3.68 -17.35 -4.36
N TRP A 23 -4.86 -17.98 -4.33
CA TRP A 23 -5.79 -17.85 -3.24
C TRP A 23 -5.38 -18.68 -2.01
N TYR A 24 -4.85 -19.89 -2.22
CA TYR A 24 -4.24 -20.66 -1.12
C TYR A 24 -3.01 -19.97 -0.52
N ALA A 25 -2.18 -19.34 -1.36
CA ALA A 25 -1.04 -18.54 -0.88
C ALA A 25 -1.52 -17.29 -0.11
N ALA A 26 -2.60 -16.64 -0.56
CA ALA A 26 -3.22 -15.52 0.16
C ALA A 26 -3.81 -15.98 1.50
N GLU A 27 -4.52 -17.10 1.53
CA GLU A 27 -5.08 -17.69 2.76
C GLU A 27 -3.97 -17.97 3.77
N HIS A 28 -2.88 -18.62 3.35
CA HIS A 28 -1.71 -18.81 4.21
C HIS A 28 -1.17 -17.49 4.74
N ARG A 29 -1.06 -16.45 3.89
CA ARG A 29 -0.61 -15.13 4.33
C ARG A 29 -1.55 -14.51 5.37
N LEU A 30 -2.86 -14.57 5.14
CA LEU A 30 -3.88 -14.03 6.03
C LEU A 30 -3.91 -14.77 7.37
N LEU A 31 -3.75 -16.10 7.38
CA LEU A 31 -3.62 -16.88 8.59
C LEU A 31 -2.37 -16.51 9.39
N GLY A 32 -1.25 -16.25 8.70
CA GLY A 32 -0.05 -15.71 9.33
C GLY A 32 -0.26 -14.33 9.95
N ILE A 33 -0.98 -13.45 9.24
CA ILE A 33 -1.31 -12.09 9.72
C ILE A 33 -2.22 -12.13 10.95
N ARG A 34 -3.19 -13.06 11.01
CA ARG A 34 -4.10 -13.21 12.15
C ARG A 34 -3.36 -13.33 13.49
N ALA A 35 -2.23 -14.01 13.51
CA ALA A 35 -1.43 -14.22 14.72
C ALA A 35 -0.87 -12.91 15.30
N TYR A 36 -0.65 -11.88 14.47
CA TYR A 36 -0.14 -10.57 14.89
C TYR A 36 -1.07 -9.42 14.51
N LEU A 37 -2.34 -9.69 14.23
CA LEU A 37 -3.30 -8.69 13.76
C LEU A 37 -3.48 -7.56 14.77
N GLY A 38 -3.53 -7.88 16.07
CA GLY A 38 -3.64 -6.89 17.14
C GLY A 38 -2.46 -5.92 17.17
N THR A 39 -1.23 -6.43 17.03
CA THR A 39 -0.02 -5.62 16.93
C THR A 39 0.04 -4.84 15.62
N ALA A 40 -0.29 -5.47 14.49
CA ALA A 40 -0.31 -4.81 13.18
C ALA A 40 -1.30 -3.64 13.11
N LEU A 41 -2.48 -3.80 13.73
CA LEU A 41 -3.46 -2.73 13.83
C LEU A 41 -2.97 -1.67 14.82
N ALA A 42 -2.47 -2.04 16.00
CA ALA A 42 -1.95 -1.07 16.97
C ALA A 42 -0.81 -0.21 16.41
N THR A 43 0.14 -0.80 15.68
CA THR A 43 1.27 -0.09 15.06
C THR A 43 0.83 0.74 13.85
N GLY A 44 -0.03 0.20 12.98
CA GLY A 44 -0.54 0.92 11.81
C GLY A 44 -1.51 2.06 12.15
N ILE A 45 -2.16 1.98 13.31
CA ILE A 45 -3.06 3.00 13.85
C ILE A 45 -2.30 4.03 14.69
N GLY A 46 -1.30 3.61 15.46
CA GLY A 46 -0.67 4.48 16.47
C GLY A 46 -0.17 5.82 15.92
N SER A 47 0.68 5.81 14.89
CA SER A 47 1.31 7.06 14.41
C SER A 47 0.36 7.98 13.64
N PRO A 48 -0.39 7.51 12.61
CA PRO A 48 -1.23 8.39 11.80
C PRO A 48 -2.41 8.98 12.57
N TYR A 49 -2.91 8.26 13.57
CA TYR A 49 -4.06 8.70 14.38
C TYR A 49 -3.62 9.62 15.51
N VAL A 50 -2.42 9.44 16.07
CA VAL A 50 -1.83 10.45 16.95
C VAL A 50 -1.60 11.76 16.20
N TYR A 51 -1.11 11.70 14.95
CA TYR A 51 -1.02 12.90 14.12
C TYR A 51 -2.39 13.51 13.81
N LEU A 52 -3.38 12.72 13.39
CA LEU A 52 -4.73 13.21 13.13
C LEU A 52 -5.42 13.75 14.39
N TYR A 53 -5.19 13.13 15.55
CA TYR A 53 -5.70 13.59 16.84
C TYR A 53 -4.99 14.87 17.29
N ALA A 54 -3.66 14.93 17.19
CA ALA A 54 -2.87 16.12 17.52
C ALA A 54 -3.22 17.28 16.60
N LEU A 55 -3.47 17.04 15.31
CA LEU A 55 -3.94 18.06 14.38
C LEU A 55 -5.42 18.37 14.60
N GLY A 56 -6.30 17.38 14.76
CA GLY A 56 -7.72 17.60 14.99
C GLY A 56 -7.99 18.39 16.27
N VAL A 57 -7.34 18.02 17.38
CA VAL A 57 -7.50 18.68 18.68
C VAL A 57 -6.60 19.91 18.80
N GLY A 58 -5.33 19.83 18.38
CA GLY A 58 -4.37 20.93 18.50
C GLY A 58 -4.59 22.04 17.47
N LEU A 59 -5.22 21.76 16.33
CA LEU A 59 -5.56 22.77 15.34
C LEU A 59 -6.96 23.35 15.57
N ALA A 60 -7.93 22.59 16.09
CA ALA A 60 -9.21 23.16 16.54
C ALA A 60 -9.00 24.28 17.58
N THR A 61 -7.98 24.16 18.43
CA THR A 61 -7.65 25.20 19.42
C THR A 61 -6.91 26.42 18.85
N VAL A 62 -6.28 26.30 17.66
CA VAL A 62 -5.47 27.36 17.02
C VAL A 62 -6.17 28.02 15.83
N VAL A 63 -7.03 27.30 15.11
CA VAL A 63 -7.53 27.65 13.77
C VAL A 63 -9.03 27.98 13.72
N ASP A 64 -9.76 27.87 14.83
CA ASP A 64 -11.09 28.50 14.98
C ASP A 64 -11.06 30.04 14.90
N ARG A 65 -9.87 30.63 14.68
CA ARG A 65 -9.68 32.06 14.36
C ARG A 65 -9.03 32.26 12.99
N GLY A 66 -9.71 31.84 11.93
CA GLY A 66 -9.57 32.39 10.57
C GLY A 66 -8.14 32.77 10.13
N THR A 67 -7.18 31.87 10.27
CA THR A 67 -5.78 32.13 9.88
C THR A 67 -5.63 32.15 8.36
N ASP A 68 -4.66 32.94 7.86
CA ASP A 68 -4.34 33.10 6.42
C ASP A 68 -4.13 31.77 5.67
N ALA A 69 -3.73 30.72 6.39
CA ALA A 69 -3.52 29.37 5.85
C ALA A 69 -4.81 28.70 5.34
N ASN A 70 -5.96 28.89 6.01
CA ASN A 70 -7.23 28.33 5.53
C ASN A 70 -7.73 29.05 4.28
N GLN A 71 -7.48 30.36 4.17
CA GLN A 71 -7.83 31.12 2.97
C GLN A 71 -7.00 30.66 1.76
N ALA A 72 -5.74 30.30 1.96
CA ALA A 72 -4.88 29.76 0.90
C ALA A 72 -5.26 28.33 0.44
N LEU A 73 -5.92 27.54 1.31
CA LEU A 73 -6.33 26.16 1.00
C LEU A 73 -7.78 26.04 0.51
N GLY A 74 -8.63 27.04 0.81
CA GLY A 74 -10.08 27.00 0.51
C GLY A 74 -10.88 26.02 1.37
N VAL A 75 -10.22 25.20 2.19
CA VAL A 75 -10.80 24.23 3.13
C VAL A 75 -10.02 24.26 4.45
N SER A 76 -10.59 23.69 5.52
CA SER A 76 -9.83 23.54 6.76
C SER A 76 -8.61 22.63 6.52
N PHE A 77 -7.49 22.94 7.16
CA PHE A 77 -6.28 22.12 7.06
C PHE A 77 -6.53 20.65 7.44
N LEU A 78 -7.44 20.39 8.39
CA LEU A 78 -7.84 19.02 8.73
C LEU A 78 -8.46 18.28 7.53
N VAL A 79 -9.38 18.92 6.81
CA VAL A 79 -10.02 18.38 5.60
C VAL A 79 -8.99 18.16 4.47
N PHE A 80 -8.00 19.05 4.37
CA PHE A 80 -6.92 18.95 3.39
C PHE A 80 -5.93 17.80 3.66
N VAL A 81 -5.52 17.62 4.92
CA VAL A 81 -4.47 16.68 5.34
C VAL A 81 -5.00 15.27 5.54
N ALA A 82 -6.25 15.11 6.01
CA ALA A 82 -6.85 13.81 6.29
C ALA A 82 -6.73 12.77 5.15
N PRO A 83 -7.09 13.07 3.88
CA PRO A 83 -6.94 12.11 2.79
C PRO A 83 -5.48 11.77 2.47
N ALA A 84 -4.57 12.72 2.65
CA ALA A 84 -3.14 12.51 2.43
C ALA A 84 -2.55 11.56 3.49
N LEU A 85 -2.95 11.71 4.75
CA LEU A 85 -2.54 10.82 5.83
C LEU A 85 -3.14 9.41 5.68
N LEU A 86 -4.37 9.29 5.17
CA LEU A 86 -4.96 8.00 4.81
C LEU A 86 -4.10 7.28 3.75
N ALA A 87 -3.73 7.96 2.67
CA ALA A 87 -2.86 7.42 1.63
C ALA A 87 -1.45 7.08 2.16
N THR A 88 -0.90 7.92 3.04
CA THR A 88 0.39 7.70 3.69
C THR A 88 0.35 6.48 4.62
N SER A 89 -0.74 6.29 5.37
CA SER A 89 -0.93 5.11 6.22
C SER A 89 -0.96 3.83 5.38
N ALA A 90 -1.68 3.83 4.26
CA ALA A 90 -1.69 2.72 3.31
C ALA A 90 -0.29 2.43 2.73
N MET A 91 0.45 3.47 2.37
CA MET A 91 1.84 3.33 1.91
C MET A 91 2.73 2.69 2.99
N THR A 92 2.64 3.12 4.24
CA THR A 92 3.42 2.55 5.36
C THR A 92 3.10 1.07 5.55
N VAL A 93 1.81 0.74 5.62
CA VAL A 93 1.30 -0.65 5.74
C VAL A 93 1.84 -1.54 4.62
N ALA A 94 1.75 -1.07 3.37
CA ALA A 94 2.23 -1.82 2.22
C ALA A 94 3.76 -1.95 2.24
N SER A 95 4.49 -0.88 2.62
CA SER A 95 5.95 -0.90 2.68
C SER A 95 6.46 -1.91 3.70
N GLU A 96 5.86 -1.96 4.89
CA GLU A 96 6.16 -2.95 5.93
C GLU A 96 5.94 -4.39 5.44
N GLU A 97 4.82 -4.64 4.75
CA GLU A 97 4.45 -5.99 4.33
C GLU A 97 5.26 -6.50 3.14
N PHE A 98 5.61 -5.60 2.21
CA PHE A 98 6.36 -5.93 1.01
C PHE A 98 7.88 -5.84 1.15
N SER A 99 8.38 -5.59 2.36
CA SER A 99 9.81 -5.50 2.67
C SER A 99 10.32 -6.76 3.36
N TYR A 100 10.55 -6.71 4.67
CA TYR A 100 11.15 -7.81 5.44
C TYR A 100 10.37 -9.12 5.38
N PRO A 101 9.03 -9.17 5.36
CA PRO A 101 8.29 -10.42 5.19
C PRO A 101 8.58 -11.11 3.85
N ILE A 102 8.72 -10.32 2.76
CA ILE A 102 9.08 -10.85 1.44
C ILE A 102 10.52 -11.37 1.44
N PHE A 103 11.47 -10.58 1.96
CA PHE A 103 12.87 -11.01 2.07
C PHE A 103 13.01 -12.27 2.92
N GLY A 104 12.38 -12.27 4.09
CA GLY A 104 12.36 -13.37 5.05
C GLY A 104 11.81 -14.64 4.42
N GLY A 105 10.70 -14.54 3.67
CA GLY A 105 10.07 -15.66 2.95
C GLY A 105 10.96 -16.31 1.88
N PHE A 106 11.94 -15.58 1.34
CA PHE A 106 12.96 -16.13 0.44
C PHE A 106 14.24 -16.60 1.13
N LYS A 107 14.63 -16.01 2.27
CA LYS A 107 15.99 -16.16 2.83
C LYS A 107 16.04 -16.66 4.27
N TRP A 108 15.34 -16.02 5.20
CA TRP A 108 15.47 -16.32 6.64
C TRP A 108 14.64 -17.51 7.06
N ASN A 109 13.40 -17.57 6.58
CA ASN A 109 12.54 -18.73 6.71
C ASN A 109 11.98 -18.98 5.32
N PRO A 110 12.57 -19.92 4.53
CA PRO A 110 12.33 -20.09 3.10
C PRO A 110 10.95 -20.71 2.79
N VAL A 111 9.88 -20.05 3.28
CA VAL A 111 8.48 -20.46 3.13
C VAL A 111 8.08 -20.43 1.66
N PHE A 112 8.65 -19.55 0.84
CA PHE A 112 8.34 -19.51 -0.59
C PHE A 112 8.93 -20.72 -1.33
N GLN A 113 10.11 -21.20 -0.94
CA GLN A 113 10.66 -22.47 -1.43
C GLN A 113 9.78 -23.64 -0.97
N ALA A 114 9.35 -23.65 0.30
CA ALA A 114 8.46 -24.69 0.82
C ALA A 114 7.10 -24.73 0.08
N MET A 115 6.51 -23.56 -0.18
CA MET A 115 5.29 -23.45 -1.01
C MET A 115 5.53 -23.93 -2.43
N ASN A 116 6.68 -23.63 -3.03
CA ASN A 116 7.00 -24.03 -4.40
C ASN A 116 7.31 -25.53 -4.54
N ALA A 117 7.63 -26.22 -3.45
CA ALA A 117 7.71 -27.69 -3.42
C ALA A 117 6.33 -28.37 -3.55
N SER A 118 5.24 -27.62 -3.31
CA SER A 118 3.88 -28.05 -3.63
C SER A 118 3.51 -27.70 -5.08
N PRO A 119 2.32 -28.10 -5.61
CA PRO A 119 1.90 -27.77 -6.98
C PRO A 119 1.62 -26.28 -7.27
N LEU A 120 2.16 -25.35 -6.46
CA LEU A 120 2.03 -23.91 -6.60
C LEU A 120 3.17 -23.32 -7.45
N SER A 121 2.80 -22.48 -8.42
CA SER A 121 3.79 -21.73 -9.19
C SER A 121 4.35 -20.54 -8.40
N PRO A 122 5.60 -20.09 -8.68
CA PRO A 122 6.16 -18.89 -8.07
C PRO A 122 5.29 -17.64 -8.26
N ALA A 123 4.66 -17.50 -9.43
CA ALA A 123 3.75 -16.40 -9.70
C ALA A 123 2.52 -16.43 -8.78
N GLN A 124 1.96 -17.61 -8.51
CA GLN A 124 0.84 -17.76 -7.57
C GLN A 124 1.23 -17.42 -6.14
N ILE A 125 2.44 -17.77 -5.71
CA ILE A 125 2.93 -17.39 -4.37
C ILE A 125 2.96 -15.86 -4.24
N ILE A 126 3.48 -15.15 -5.25
CA ILE A 126 3.49 -13.69 -5.29
C ILE A 126 2.07 -13.11 -5.34
N ASP A 127 1.17 -13.71 -6.12
CA ASP A 127 -0.25 -13.31 -6.17
C ASP A 127 -0.90 -13.40 -4.79
N GLY A 128 -0.59 -14.46 -4.06
CA GLY A 128 -1.04 -14.61 -2.69
C GLY A 128 -0.58 -13.51 -1.76
N GLN A 129 0.69 -13.07 -1.89
CA GLN A 129 1.19 -11.93 -1.11
C GLN A 129 0.48 -10.63 -1.49
N VAL A 130 0.35 -10.34 -2.78
CA VAL A 130 -0.33 -9.13 -3.27
C VAL A 130 -1.77 -9.05 -2.76
N ILE A 131 -2.53 -10.14 -2.90
CA ILE A 131 -3.93 -10.17 -2.48
C ILE A 131 -4.04 -10.14 -0.95
N GLY A 132 -3.20 -10.91 -0.24
CA GLY A 132 -3.18 -10.95 1.23
C GLY A 132 -2.88 -9.58 1.84
N VAL A 133 -1.93 -8.83 1.28
CA VAL A 133 -1.59 -7.49 1.74
C VAL A 133 -2.68 -6.47 1.41
N ALA A 134 -3.29 -6.53 0.22
CA ALA A 134 -4.43 -5.68 -0.13
C ALA A 134 -5.59 -5.86 0.85
N ILE A 135 -5.91 -7.11 1.23
CA ILE A 135 -6.94 -7.43 2.21
C ILE A 135 -6.55 -6.96 3.62
N ARG A 136 -5.29 -7.14 4.03
CA ARG A 136 -4.79 -6.67 5.33
C ARG A 136 -4.85 -5.16 5.47
N MET A 137 -4.62 -4.44 4.37
CA MET A 137 -4.59 -2.98 4.36
C MET A 137 -5.98 -2.35 4.46
N ALA A 138 -7.00 -2.99 3.88
CA ALA A 138 -8.35 -2.45 3.86
C ALA A 138 -8.91 -2.10 5.26
N PRO A 139 -8.84 -2.98 6.29
CA PRO A 139 -9.27 -2.64 7.65
C PRO A 139 -8.57 -1.41 8.24
N THR A 140 -7.26 -1.23 8.00
CA THR A 140 -6.52 -0.06 8.47
C THR A 140 -7.02 1.22 7.81
N CYS A 141 -7.26 1.20 6.50
CA CYS A 141 -7.82 2.34 5.76
C CYS A 141 -9.26 2.64 6.17
N ILE A 142 -10.09 1.61 6.38
CA ILE A 142 -11.47 1.75 6.86
C ILE A 142 -11.50 2.39 8.25
N ALA A 143 -10.67 1.90 9.17
CA ALA A 143 -10.57 2.47 10.51
C ALA A 143 -10.12 3.95 10.45
N TYR A 144 -9.19 4.29 9.55
CA TYR A 144 -8.69 5.65 9.44
C TYR A 144 -9.78 6.56 8.87
N PHE A 145 -10.49 6.09 7.84
CA PHE A 145 -11.65 6.77 7.29
C PHE A 145 -12.76 6.99 8.33
N ALA A 146 -13.05 6.00 9.18
CA ALA A 146 -14.00 6.16 10.28
C ALA A 146 -13.59 7.27 11.26
N PHE A 147 -12.29 7.42 11.55
CA PHE A 147 -11.79 8.55 12.32
C PHE A 147 -11.95 9.88 11.57
N MET A 148 -11.67 9.92 10.26
CA MET A 148 -11.91 11.13 9.46
C MET A 148 -13.38 11.58 9.53
N LEU A 149 -14.33 10.64 9.52
CA LEU A 149 -15.76 10.93 9.73
C LEU A 149 -16.05 11.47 11.13
N LEU A 150 -15.48 10.85 12.18
CA LEU A 150 -15.68 11.25 13.57
C LEU A 150 -15.22 12.70 13.84
N PHE A 151 -14.10 13.10 13.22
CA PHE A 151 -13.53 14.45 13.35
C PHE A 151 -14.09 15.45 12.32
N GLY A 152 -15.11 15.07 11.53
CA GLY A 152 -15.75 15.97 10.56
C GLY A 152 -14.84 16.36 9.39
N ALA A 153 -13.79 15.58 9.09
CA ALA A 153 -12.83 15.87 8.04
C ALA A 153 -13.33 15.49 6.64
N VAL A 154 -14.44 14.74 6.53
CA VAL A 154 -14.96 14.21 5.26
C VAL A 154 -16.50 14.15 5.27
N PRO A 155 -17.17 14.58 4.18
CA PRO A 155 -18.59 14.33 3.97
C PRO A 155 -18.90 12.86 3.65
N LEU A 156 -20.06 12.37 4.10
CA LEU A 156 -20.54 10.99 3.89
C LEU A 156 -20.87 10.62 2.42
N GLY A 157 -20.65 11.52 1.45
CA GLY A 157 -20.91 11.31 0.03
C GLY A 157 -19.86 10.39 -0.63
N THR A 158 -19.04 10.94 -1.53
CA THR A 158 -18.01 10.19 -2.27
C THR A 158 -16.78 9.82 -1.43
N GLY A 159 -16.72 10.24 -0.16
CA GLY A 159 -15.54 10.09 0.69
C GLY A 159 -15.03 8.65 0.84
N PHE A 160 -15.92 7.65 0.79
CA PHE A 160 -15.52 6.24 0.89
C PHE A 160 -14.61 5.79 -0.26
N LEU A 161 -14.64 6.47 -1.41
CA LEU A 161 -13.74 6.19 -2.55
C LEU A 161 -12.27 6.48 -2.19
N ALA A 162 -12.01 7.34 -1.20
CA ALA A 162 -10.66 7.59 -0.69
C ALA A 162 -10.02 6.33 -0.10
N ILE A 163 -10.81 5.38 0.41
CA ILE A 163 -10.30 4.07 0.88
C ILE A 163 -9.70 3.30 -0.31
N GLY A 164 -10.43 3.25 -1.43
CA GLY A 164 -9.96 2.60 -2.65
C GLY A 164 -8.72 3.26 -3.23
N ALA A 165 -8.70 4.60 -3.27
CA ALA A 165 -7.53 5.37 -3.69
C ALA A 165 -6.31 5.10 -2.80
N ALA A 166 -6.48 5.09 -1.48
CA ALA A 166 -5.41 4.81 -0.52
C ALA A 166 -4.87 3.38 -0.65
N VAL A 167 -5.75 2.39 -0.75
CA VAL A 167 -5.36 0.99 -0.99
C VAL A 167 -4.57 0.87 -2.29
N LEU A 168 -5.07 1.45 -3.38
CA LEU A 168 -4.40 1.42 -4.68
C LEU A 168 -3.02 2.10 -4.62
N THR A 169 -2.91 3.19 -3.88
CA THR A 169 -1.64 3.93 -3.65
C THR A 169 -0.63 3.09 -2.88
N GLY A 170 -1.05 2.50 -1.76
CA GLY A 170 -0.21 1.60 -0.98
C GLY A 170 0.26 0.41 -1.82
N MET A 171 -0.64 -0.19 -2.60
CA MET A 171 -0.30 -1.29 -3.49
C MET A 171 0.69 -0.87 -4.58
N ALA A 172 0.49 0.26 -5.26
CA ALA A 172 1.36 0.76 -6.32
C ALA A 172 2.83 0.92 -5.85
N ILE A 173 3.02 1.46 -4.65
CA ILE A 173 4.35 1.63 -4.05
C ILE A 173 4.88 0.28 -3.54
N GLY A 174 4.03 -0.46 -2.84
CA GLY A 174 4.37 -1.71 -2.19
C GLY A 174 4.85 -2.80 -3.15
N VAL A 175 4.18 -3.00 -4.29
CA VAL A 175 4.59 -4.04 -5.25
C VAL A 175 5.91 -3.73 -5.93
N MET A 176 6.27 -2.46 -6.10
CA MET A 176 7.59 -2.08 -6.62
C MET A 176 8.69 -2.34 -5.60
N LEU A 177 8.42 -2.06 -4.32
CA LEU A 177 9.30 -2.43 -3.23
C LEU A 177 9.47 -3.96 -3.17
N MET A 178 8.40 -4.73 -3.27
CA MET A 178 8.46 -6.19 -3.34
C MET A 178 9.31 -6.67 -4.53
N ALA A 179 9.15 -6.08 -5.71
CA ALA A 179 9.94 -6.43 -6.89
C ALA A 179 11.44 -6.23 -6.64
N TYR A 180 11.82 -5.12 -6.01
CA TYR A 180 13.21 -4.86 -5.60
C TYR A 180 13.68 -5.85 -4.53
N VAL A 181 12.93 -6.01 -3.43
CA VAL A 181 13.29 -6.90 -2.31
C VAL A 181 13.44 -8.34 -2.77
N ALA A 182 12.59 -8.81 -3.69
CA ALA A 182 12.67 -10.15 -4.25
C ALA A 182 14.00 -10.43 -4.98
N THR A 183 14.75 -9.40 -5.41
CA THR A 183 16.09 -9.57 -6.00
C THR A 183 17.21 -9.70 -4.96
N LEU A 184 16.97 -9.31 -3.71
CA LEU A 184 18.01 -9.26 -2.69
C LEU A 184 18.32 -10.67 -2.17
N THR A 185 19.61 -11.00 -2.09
CA THR A 185 20.12 -12.28 -1.58
C THR A 185 20.74 -12.19 -0.19
N GLN A 186 21.11 -10.98 0.22
CA GLN A 186 21.73 -10.64 1.50
C GLN A 186 21.04 -9.43 2.10
N ASP A 187 20.90 -9.43 3.43
CA ASP A 187 20.47 -8.25 4.18
C ASP A 187 21.70 -7.48 4.65
N THR A 188 22.10 -6.49 3.85
CA THR A 188 23.16 -5.53 4.19
C THR A 188 22.57 -4.15 4.48
N GLY A 189 21.29 -4.08 4.88
CA GLY A 189 20.58 -2.83 5.17
C GLY A 189 19.99 -2.11 3.96
N GLN A 190 19.97 -2.73 2.77
CA GLN A 190 19.42 -2.10 1.56
C GLN A 190 17.91 -1.80 1.69
N ILE A 191 17.17 -2.67 2.38
CA ILE A 191 15.74 -2.45 2.67
C ILE A 191 15.57 -1.21 3.53
N ALA A 192 16.36 -1.08 4.61
CA ALA A 192 16.33 0.08 5.49
C ALA A 192 16.73 1.38 4.77
N MET A 193 17.68 1.30 3.82
CA MET A 193 18.04 2.44 2.98
C MET A 193 16.87 2.88 2.10
N VAL A 194 16.14 1.95 1.46
CA VAL A 194 14.94 2.31 0.67
C VAL A 194 13.87 2.94 1.56
N MET A 195 13.64 2.41 2.76
CA MET A 195 12.68 3.04 3.68
C MET A 195 13.06 4.49 4.01
N ARG A 196 14.34 4.74 4.32
CA ARG A 196 14.83 6.05 4.77
C ARG A 196 15.02 7.07 3.66
N PHE A 197 15.45 6.63 2.48
CA PHE A 197 15.82 7.53 1.37
C PHE A 197 14.81 7.55 0.23
N VAL A 198 13.82 6.65 0.23
CA VAL A 198 12.75 6.64 -0.78
C VAL A 198 11.40 6.83 -0.11
N ILE A 199 10.99 5.95 0.82
CA ILE A 199 9.65 6.01 1.41
C ILE A 199 9.45 7.25 2.29
N THR A 200 10.42 7.60 3.15
CA THR A 200 10.33 8.79 4.00
C THR A 200 10.33 10.10 3.20
N PRO A 201 11.21 10.33 2.21
CA PRO A 201 11.12 11.55 1.40
C PRO A 201 9.83 11.61 0.59
N LEU A 202 9.35 10.48 0.04
CA LEU A 202 8.06 10.46 -0.65
C LEU A 202 6.92 10.94 0.26
N SER A 203 6.86 10.53 1.52
CA SER A 203 5.80 11.02 2.42
C SER A 203 5.85 12.53 2.69
N LEU A 204 7.03 13.14 2.64
CA LEU A 204 7.23 14.57 2.87
C LEU A 204 6.97 15.41 1.61
N PHE A 205 7.43 14.95 0.45
CA PHE A 205 7.41 15.73 -0.80
C PHE A 205 6.19 15.45 -1.69
N SER A 206 5.28 14.56 -1.30
CA SER A 206 4.05 14.24 -2.09
C SER A 206 2.88 15.20 -1.84
N GLY A 207 3.15 16.40 -1.33
CA GLY A 207 2.11 17.39 -1.06
C GLY A 207 1.17 17.01 0.09
N THR A 208 1.65 16.23 1.07
CA THR A 208 0.85 15.71 2.19
C THR A 208 0.35 16.82 3.11
N PHE A 209 1.21 17.77 3.45
CA PHE A 209 0.93 18.85 4.41
C PHE A 209 0.62 20.19 3.74
N PHE A 210 1.17 20.42 2.56
CA PHE A 210 0.96 21.63 1.77
C PHE A 210 0.75 21.27 0.30
N PRO A 211 -0.04 22.04 -0.46
CA PRO A 211 -0.21 21.84 -1.90
C PRO A 211 1.13 21.84 -2.63
N LEU A 212 1.27 20.94 -3.60
CA LEU A 212 2.51 20.81 -4.38
C LEU A 212 2.85 22.09 -5.14
N THR A 213 1.84 22.89 -5.50
CA THR A 213 2.00 24.19 -6.17
C THR A 213 2.74 25.24 -5.33
N GLN A 214 2.81 25.07 -4.00
CA GLN A 214 3.57 25.97 -3.12
C GLN A 214 5.07 25.67 -3.12
N PHE A 215 5.48 24.53 -3.68
CA PHE A 215 6.89 24.13 -3.67
C PHE A 215 7.62 24.84 -4.82
N PRO A 216 8.92 25.12 -4.69
CA PRO A 216 9.75 25.54 -5.83
C PRO A 216 9.57 24.58 -7.00
N VAL A 217 9.51 25.08 -8.23
CA VAL A 217 9.27 24.26 -9.44
C VAL A 217 10.24 23.07 -9.53
N GLY A 218 11.49 23.26 -9.09
CA GLY A 218 12.51 22.21 -9.03
C GLY A 218 12.28 21.12 -7.98
N LEU A 219 11.26 21.20 -7.12
CA LEU A 219 10.84 20.14 -6.19
C LEU A 219 9.49 19.52 -6.58
N GLN A 220 8.69 20.22 -7.40
CA GLN A 220 7.37 19.75 -7.82
C GLN A 220 7.43 18.44 -8.62
N TRP A 221 8.50 18.25 -9.41
CA TRP A 221 8.68 17.02 -10.20
C TRP A 221 8.80 15.76 -9.33
N ILE A 222 9.34 15.87 -8.11
CA ILE A 222 9.43 14.74 -7.16
C ILE A 222 8.02 14.34 -6.73
N GLY A 223 7.16 15.32 -6.47
CA GLY A 223 5.75 15.10 -6.17
C GLY A 223 5.01 14.47 -7.35
N TRP A 224 5.15 15.00 -8.57
CA TRP A 224 4.45 14.48 -9.75
C TRP A 224 4.82 13.05 -10.15
N ILE A 225 6.05 12.62 -9.85
CA ILE A 225 6.45 11.22 -10.09
C ILE A 225 5.97 10.29 -8.96
N SER A 226 5.69 10.84 -7.78
CA SER A 226 5.29 10.06 -6.61
C SER A 226 3.90 9.45 -6.77
N PRO A 227 3.75 8.12 -6.70
CA PRO A 227 2.42 7.50 -6.61
C PRO A 227 1.62 8.02 -5.41
N LEU A 228 2.29 8.41 -4.31
CA LEU A 228 1.61 8.94 -3.13
C LEU A 228 0.92 10.29 -3.41
N TRP A 229 1.49 11.14 -4.26
CA TRP A 229 0.83 12.39 -4.67
C TRP A 229 -0.45 12.07 -5.43
N HIS A 230 -0.40 11.14 -6.38
CA HIS A 230 -1.60 10.76 -7.14
C HIS A 230 -2.69 10.16 -6.25
N GLY A 231 -2.31 9.35 -5.26
CA GLY A 231 -3.24 8.84 -4.26
C GLY A 231 -3.89 9.92 -3.41
N THR A 232 -3.09 10.92 -3.04
CA THR A 232 -3.52 12.04 -2.21
C THR A 232 -4.52 12.93 -2.94
N GLU A 233 -4.25 13.30 -4.20
CA GLU A 233 -5.17 14.11 -5.01
C GLU A 233 -6.50 13.39 -5.24
N LEU A 234 -6.47 12.09 -5.60
CA LEU A 234 -7.69 11.27 -5.70
C LEU A 234 -8.48 11.25 -4.38
N GLY A 235 -7.77 11.16 -3.25
CA GLY A 235 -8.38 11.25 -1.94
C GLY A 235 -9.08 12.59 -1.73
N ARG A 236 -8.47 13.70 -2.10
CA ARG A 236 -9.03 15.06 -1.95
C ARG A 236 -10.23 15.31 -2.86
N VAL A 237 -10.17 14.86 -4.11
CA VAL A 237 -11.32 14.87 -5.04
C VAL A 237 -12.47 14.05 -4.45
N ALA A 238 -12.18 12.85 -3.92
CA ALA A 238 -13.21 11.98 -3.33
C ALA A 238 -13.79 12.53 -2.02
N THR A 239 -12.98 13.15 -1.16
CA THR A 239 -13.43 13.60 0.16
C THR A 239 -14.15 14.93 0.09
N TYR A 240 -13.51 16.02 -0.35
CA TYR A 240 -14.13 17.35 -0.30
C TYR A 240 -14.45 17.95 -1.66
N GLY A 241 -14.27 17.17 -2.75
CA GLY A 241 -14.61 17.64 -4.09
C GLY A 241 -13.64 18.70 -4.59
N MET A 242 -12.34 18.54 -4.33
CA MET A 242 -11.30 19.39 -4.95
C MET A 242 -11.58 19.53 -6.45
N GLU A 243 -11.63 20.78 -6.93
CA GLU A 243 -11.81 21.06 -8.35
C GLU A 243 -10.60 20.56 -9.13
N GLU A 244 -10.82 19.52 -9.92
CA GLU A 244 -9.81 18.92 -10.80
C GLU A 244 -10.46 18.54 -12.13
N PRO A 245 -9.81 18.80 -13.28
CA PRO A 245 -10.27 18.28 -14.55
C PRO A 245 -10.35 16.75 -14.56
N LEU A 246 -11.46 16.18 -15.03
CA LEU A 246 -11.70 14.74 -15.03
C LEU A 246 -10.56 13.93 -15.71
N TRP A 247 -9.92 14.50 -16.73
CA TRP A 247 -8.80 13.83 -17.40
C TRP A 247 -7.61 13.61 -16.47
N LEU A 248 -7.37 14.51 -15.52
CA LEU A 248 -6.27 14.41 -14.56
C LEU A 248 -6.59 13.35 -13.50
N THR A 249 -7.83 13.29 -13.01
CA THR A 249 -8.33 12.20 -12.15
C THR A 249 -8.12 10.83 -12.82
N VAL A 250 -8.42 10.71 -14.13
CA VAL A 250 -8.17 9.48 -14.90
C VAL A 250 -6.67 9.17 -14.98
N VAL A 251 -5.80 10.19 -15.17
CA VAL A 251 -4.34 10.03 -15.15
C VAL A 251 -3.87 9.50 -13.79
N HIS A 252 -4.38 10.03 -12.67
CA HIS A 252 -4.03 9.53 -11.33
C HIS A 252 -4.33 8.04 -11.17
N VAL A 253 -5.53 7.61 -11.54
CA VAL A 253 -5.93 6.19 -11.46
C VAL A 253 -5.08 5.33 -12.39
N ALA A 254 -4.91 5.76 -13.65
CA ALA A 254 -4.12 5.03 -14.64
C ALA A 254 -2.65 4.90 -14.22
N TYR A 255 -2.08 5.96 -13.64
CA TYR A 255 -0.72 5.96 -13.13
C TYR A 255 -0.53 4.94 -12.01
N LEU A 256 -1.41 4.96 -11.00
CA LEU A 256 -1.33 3.99 -9.90
C LEU A 256 -1.52 2.54 -10.38
N LEU A 257 -2.45 2.31 -11.32
CA LEU A 257 -2.66 0.99 -11.92
C LEU A 257 -1.44 0.53 -12.75
N LEU A 258 -0.78 1.45 -13.45
CA LEU A 258 0.44 1.16 -14.20
C LEU A 258 1.54 0.70 -13.23
N TRP A 259 1.78 1.44 -12.14
CA TRP A 259 2.76 1.07 -11.12
C TRP A 259 2.44 -0.29 -10.48
N LEU A 260 1.18 -0.53 -10.15
CA LEU A 260 0.71 -1.83 -9.65
C LEU A 260 0.99 -2.95 -10.65
N ALA A 261 0.63 -2.78 -11.92
CA ALA A 261 0.83 -3.79 -12.95
C ALA A 261 2.32 -4.07 -13.20
N VAL A 262 3.14 -3.03 -13.30
CA VAL A 262 4.60 -3.14 -13.52
C VAL A 262 5.26 -3.84 -12.33
N GLY A 263 5.05 -3.35 -11.10
CA GLY A 263 5.67 -3.95 -9.92
C GLY A 263 5.25 -5.39 -9.73
N TRP A 264 3.95 -5.70 -9.87
CA TRP A 264 3.45 -7.06 -9.74
C TRP A 264 4.04 -8.00 -10.79
N THR A 265 4.10 -7.59 -12.06
CA THR A 265 4.69 -8.42 -13.13
C THR A 265 6.18 -8.64 -12.93
N LEU A 266 6.92 -7.62 -12.46
CA LEU A 266 8.34 -7.74 -12.11
C LEU A 266 8.55 -8.70 -10.93
N SER A 267 7.77 -8.58 -9.86
CA SER A 267 7.85 -9.51 -8.71
C SER A 267 7.61 -10.95 -9.13
N ARG A 268 6.60 -11.22 -9.98
CA ARG A 268 6.35 -12.56 -10.53
C ARG A 268 7.54 -13.09 -11.32
N ARG A 269 8.14 -12.26 -12.18
CA ARG A 269 9.31 -12.64 -13.01
C ARG A 269 10.52 -12.96 -12.14
N VAL A 270 10.83 -12.11 -11.17
CA VAL A 270 11.96 -12.31 -10.24
C VAL A 270 11.76 -13.58 -9.40
N ALA A 271 10.58 -13.77 -8.81
CA ALA A 271 10.26 -14.96 -8.04
C ALA A 271 10.36 -16.24 -8.88
N THR A 272 9.89 -16.19 -10.15
CA THR A 272 9.99 -17.32 -11.07
C THR A 272 11.44 -17.69 -11.37
N ARG A 273 12.31 -16.70 -11.59
CA ARG A 273 13.74 -16.95 -11.79
C ARG A 273 14.42 -17.52 -10.54
N ARG A 274 14.03 -17.03 -9.36
CA ARG A 274 14.66 -17.38 -8.09
C ARG A 274 14.25 -18.74 -7.54
N LEU A 275 12.99 -19.14 -7.71
CA LEU A 275 12.47 -20.39 -7.16
C LEU A 275 12.59 -21.58 -8.12
N ARG A 276 12.90 -21.33 -9.41
CA ARG A 276 13.13 -22.38 -10.41
C ARG A 276 14.60 -22.59 -10.78
N ALA A 277 15.50 -21.76 -10.23
CA ALA A 277 16.93 -21.96 -10.33
C ALA A 277 17.38 -22.98 -9.28
#